data_AF-A0A2A4IQQ9-F1
#
_entry.id   AF-A0A2A4IQQ9-F1
#
_cell.length_a   1.000
_cell.length_b   1.000
_cell.length_c   1.000
_cell.angle_alpha   90.00
_cell.angle_beta   90.00
_cell.angle_gamma   90.00
#
_symmetry.space_group_name_H-M   'P 1'
#
loop_
_entity.id
_entity.type
_entity.pdbx_description
1 polymer ?
#
loop_
_entity_poly.entity_id
_entity_poly.type
_entity_poly.pdbx_seq_one_letter_code
_entity_poly.pdbx_strand_id
1 'polypeptide(L)'
;MSINQELANIILNLNDNILLNNSLQIKELLYSGAVLDDALSETLFVSSVELLEKIKTNPNDYTISNEQIAAINNIVNKMELSFMDLE
;
A
#
# COMPACT_ATOMS: atom_id res chain seq x y z
N MET A 1 -9.40 -18.02 -4.48
CA MET A 1 -9.07 -16.64 -4.87
C MET A 1 -7.56 -16.56 -4.92
N SER A 2 -6.95 -16.04 -5.99
CA SER A 2 -5.48 -15.89 -6.05
C SER A 2 -5.03 -14.70 -5.21
N ILE A 3 -3.76 -14.69 -4.79
CA ILE A 3 -3.18 -13.56 -4.04
C ILE A 3 -3.28 -12.24 -4.83
N ASN A 4 -3.20 -12.29 -6.16
CA ASN A 4 -3.36 -11.12 -7.03
C ASN A 4 -4.82 -10.61 -7.02
N GLN A 5 -5.80 -11.51 -7.07
CA GLN A 5 -7.22 -11.14 -7.00
C GLN A 5 -7.57 -10.56 -5.63
N GLU A 6 -7.02 -11.13 -4.57
CA GLU A 6 -7.22 -10.64 -3.20
C GLU A 6 -6.67 -9.22 -3.06
N LEU A 7 -5.43 -8.99 -3.51
CA LEU A 7 -4.82 -7.68 -3.47
C LEU A 7 -5.56 -6.66 -4.35
N ALA A 8 -5.90 -7.03 -5.59
CA ALA A 8 -6.66 -6.17 -6.50
C ALA A 8 -8.02 -5.76 -5.90
N ASN A 9 -8.72 -6.68 -5.24
CA ASN A 9 -10.00 -6.37 -4.59
C ASN A 9 -9.87 -5.33 -3.47
N ILE A 10 -8.75 -5.32 -2.74
CA ILE A 10 -8.46 -4.30 -1.72
C ILE A 10 -8.22 -2.94 -2.41
N ILE A 11 -7.52 -2.91 -3.54
CA ILE A 11 -7.09 -1.68 -4.22
C ILE A 11 -8.21 -1.04 -5.05
N LEU A 12 -9.15 -1.80 -5.61
CA LEU A 12 -10.22 -1.28 -6.47
C LEU A 12 -11.08 -0.17 -5.84
N ASN A 13 -11.14 -0.12 -4.50
CA ASN A 13 -11.88 0.91 -3.76
C ASN A 13 -10.96 1.65 -2.77
N LEU A 14 -9.66 1.72 -3.06
CA LEU A 14 -8.67 2.23 -2.12
C LEU A 14 -8.95 3.69 -1.73
N ASN A 15 -8.91 3.96 -0.43
CA ASN A 15 -8.86 5.29 0.16
C ASN A 15 -7.99 5.22 1.43
N ASP A 16 -7.71 6.38 2.04
CA ASP A 16 -6.87 6.48 3.25
C ASP A 16 -7.24 5.45 4.33
N ASN A 17 -8.53 5.29 4.64
CA ASN A 17 -8.99 4.37 5.69
C ASN A 17 -8.82 2.91 5.30
N ILE A 18 -9.15 2.55 4.06
CA ILE A 18 -8.97 1.17 3.56
C ILE A 18 -7.49 0.82 3.52
N LEU A 19 -6.65 1.73 3.02
CA LEU A 19 -5.21 1.52 2.98
C LEU A 19 -4.63 1.36 4.39
N LEU A 20 -5.00 2.22 5.32
CA LEU A 20 -4.53 2.14 6.70
C LEU A 20 -4.93 0.82 7.37
N ASN A 21 -6.21 0.46 7.27
CA ASN A 21 -6.77 -0.74 7.91
C ASN A 21 -6.22 -2.04 7.30
N ASN A 22 -5.88 -2.04 6.00
CA ASN A 22 -5.38 -3.22 5.30
C ASN A 22 -3.86 -3.20 5.07
N SER A 23 -3.14 -2.19 5.56
CA SER A 23 -1.70 -1.99 5.29
C SER A 23 -0.85 -3.22 5.58
N LEU A 24 -1.11 -3.93 6.68
CA LEU A 24 -0.39 -5.16 7.02
C LEU A 24 -0.65 -6.29 6.03
N GLN A 25 -1.92 -6.50 5.65
CA GLN A 25 -2.32 -7.53 4.68
C GLN A 25 -1.79 -7.21 3.28
N ILE A 26 -1.88 -5.96 2.83
CA ILE A 26 -1.34 -5.50 1.55
C ILE A 26 0.17 -5.78 1.50
N LYS A 27 0.91 -5.40 2.54
CA LYS A 27 2.34 -5.69 2.67
C LYS A 27 2.61 -7.19 2.57
N GLU A 28 1.87 -8.02 3.30
CA GLU A 28 2.05 -9.48 3.27
C GLU A 28 1.78 -10.08 1.89
N LEU A 29 0.73 -9.63 1.20
CA LEU A 29 0.39 -10.10 -0.14
C LEU A 29 1.50 -9.74 -1.15
N LEU A 30 1.98 -8.49 -1.14
CA LEU A 30 3.07 -8.05 -2.01
C LEU A 30 4.37 -8.86 -1.78
N TYR A 31 4.70 -9.13 -0.51
CA TYR A 31 5.89 -9.90 -0.17
C TYR A 31 5.71 -11.41 -0.38
N SER A 32 4.47 -11.89 -0.47
CA SER A 32 4.13 -13.27 -0.84
C SER A 32 4.11 -13.49 -2.36
N GLY A 33 4.51 -12.49 -3.14
CA GLY A 33 4.62 -12.57 -4.60
C GLY A 33 3.40 -12.10 -5.37
N ALA A 34 2.50 -11.32 -4.74
CA ALA A 34 1.42 -10.70 -5.49
C ALA A 34 1.99 -9.69 -6.50
N VAL A 35 1.52 -9.77 -7.74
CA VAL A 35 1.88 -8.87 -8.83
C VAL A 35 0.63 -8.13 -9.27
N LEU A 36 0.73 -6.82 -9.31
CA LEU A 36 -0.31 -5.91 -9.77
C LEU A 36 -0.04 -5.50 -11.22
N ASP A 37 -1.10 -5.17 -11.94
CA ASP A 37 -0.95 -4.42 -13.19
C ASP A 37 -0.46 -2.99 -12.90
N ASP A 38 -0.03 -2.28 -13.94
CA ASP A 38 0.57 -0.95 -13.81
C ASP A 38 -0.39 0.05 -13.16
N ALA A 39 -1.68 -0.01 -13.49
CA ALA A 39 -2.68 0.94 -12.99
C ALA A 39 -2.95 0.76 -11.50
N LEU A 40 -3.10 -0.50 -11.04
CA LEU A 40 -3.26 -0.81 -9.62
C LEU A 40 -1.96 -0.56 -8.83
N SER A 41 -0.82 -0.80 -9.46
CA SER A 41 0.50 -0.50 -8.90
C SER A 41 0.67 0.99 -8.61
N GLU A 42 0.38 1.83 -9.60
CA GLU A 42 0.44 3.29 -9.47
C GLU A 42 -0.55 3.79 -8.42
N THR A 43 -1.79 3.29 -8.46
CA THR A 43 -2.83 3.65 -7.48
C THR A 43 -2.38 3.36 -6.05
N LEU A 44 -1.83 2.17 -5.80
CA LEU A 44 -1.36 1.77 -4.48
C LEU A 44 -0.15 2.61 -4.05
N PHE A 45 0.78 2.88 -4.95
CA PHE A 45 1.97 3.67 -4.67
C PHE A 45 1.61 5.11 -4.29
N VAL A 46 0.87 5.82 -5.15
CA VAL A 46 0.45 7.21 -4.93
C VAL A 46 -0.34 7.32 -3.63
N SER A 47 -1.33 6.45 -3.41
CA SER A 47 -2.14 6.48 -2.20
C SER A 47 -1.30 6.25 -0.93
N SER A 48 -0.28 5.39 -1.00
CA SER A 48 0.60 5.11 0.14
C SER A 48 1.51 6.28 0.49
N VAL A 49 2.08 6.93 -0.53
CA VAL A 49 2.90 8.14 -0.34
C VAL A 49 2.05 9.28 0.22
N GLU A 50 0.87 9.52 -0.34
CA GLU A 50 -0.04 10.57 0.14
C GLU A 50 -0.50 10.34 1.58
N LEU A 51 -0.85 9.10 1.94
CA LEU A 51 -1.25 8.76 3.30
C LEU A 51 -0.11 9.01 4.31
N LEU A 52 1.13 8.63 3.97
CA LEU A 52 2.30 8.91 4.82
C LEU A 52 2.51 10.41 5.03
N GLU A 53 2.37 11.23 3.98
CA GLU A 53 2.52 12.68 4.10
C GLU A 53 1.39 13.31 4.95
N LYS A 54 0.15 12.82 4.81
CA LYS A 54 -0.97 13.25 5.66
C LYS A 54 -0.75 12.88 7.13
N ILE A 55 -0.30 11.65 7.42
CA ILE A 55 0.02 11.20 8.79
C ILE A 55 1.15 12.06 9.39
N LYS A 56 2.18 12.35 8.60
CA LYS A 56 3.31 13.19 9.04
C LYS A 56 2.88 14.63 9.34
N THR A 57 1.96 15.17 8.53
CA THR A 57 1.46 16.54 8.69
C THR A 57 0.47 16.66 9.85
N ASN A 58 -0.46 15.71 9.98
CA ASN A 58 -1.53 15.70 10.98
C ASN A 58 -1.63 14.34 11.70
N PRO A 59 -0.66 13.96 12.53
CA PRO A 59 -0.63 12.63 13.15
C PRO A 59 -1.81 12.36 14.09
N ASN A 60 -2.44 13.40 14.64
CA ASN A 60 -3.57 13.27 15.56
C ASN A 60 -4.89 12.93 14.86
N ASP A 61 -4.99 13.09 13.55
CA ASP A 61 -6.21 12.79 12.78
C ASP A 61 -6.34 11.28 12.49
N TYR A 62 -5.29 10.50 12.77
CA TYR A 62 -5.22 9.08 12.48
C TYR A 62 -5.00 8.27 13.76
N THR A 63 -5.85 7.27 14.01
CA THR A 63 -5.55 6.23 14.99
C THR A 63 -4.69 5.17 14.30
N ILE A 64 -3.36 5.32 14.40
CA ILE A 64 -2.39 4.50 13.66
C ILE A 64 -1.30 3.94 14.58
N SER A 65 -0.93 2.67 14.36
CA SER A 65 0.19 2.02 15.06
C SER A 65 1.51 2.17 14.29
N ASN A 66 2.64 2.06 15.00
CA ASN A 66 3.97 2.04 14.38
C ASN A 66 4.13 0.91 13.35
N GLU A 67 3.45 -0.23 13.56
CA GLU A 67 3.48 -1.36 12.63
C GLU A 67 2.76 -1.04 11.31
N GLN A 68 1.65 -0.30 11.38
CA GLN A 68 0.94 0.17 10.18
C GLN A 68 1.78 1.18 9.41
N ILE A 69 2.44 2.13 10.08
CA ILE A 69 3.38 3.07 9.43
C ILE A 69 4.51 2.30 8.74
N ALA A 70 5.13 1.33 9.43
CA ALA A 70 6.17 0.50 8.85
C ALA A 70 5.66 -0.32 7.65
N ALA A 71 4.42 -0.82 7.72
CA ALA A 71 3.80 -1.54 6.62
C ALA A 71 3.58 -0.66 5.39
N ILE A 72 3.05 0.56 5.56
CA ILE A 72 2.86 1.51 4.45
C ILE A 72 4.20 1.90 3.83
N ASN A 73 5.24 2.17 4.63
CA ASN A 73 6.59 2.40 4.11
C ASN A 73 7.12 1.20 3.31
N ASN A 74 6.91 -0.04 3.79
CA ASN A 74 7.33 -1.24 3.06
C ASN A 74 6.57 -1.45 1.76
N ILE A 75 5.30 -1.05 1.69
CA ILE A 75 4.51 -1.04 0.45
C ILE A 75 5.15 -0.09 -0.54
N VAL A 76 5.40 1.17 -0.15
CA VAL A 76 6.08 2.18 -0.99
C VAL A 76 7.40 1.63 -1.53
N ASN A 77 8.29 1.16 -0.66
CA ASN A 77 9.59 0.60 -1.06
C ASN A 77 9.45 -0.57 -2.06
N LYS A 78 8.47 -1.46 -1.83
CA LYS A 78 8.25 -2.62 -2.71
C LYS A 78 7.74 -2.19 -4.08
N MET A 79 6.90 -1.17 -4.14
CA MET A 79 6.41 -0.60 -5.39
C MET A 79 7.54 0.11 -6.15
N GLU A 80 8.35 0.93 -5.48
CA GLU A 80 9.52 1.59 -6.09
C GLU A 80 10.49 0.59 -6.74
N LEU A 81 10.81 -0.49 -6.04
CA LEU A 81 11.64 -1.57 -6.60
C LEU A 81 11.01 -2.20 -7.85
N SER A 82 9.70 -2.43 -7.80
CA SER A 82 8.97 -3.02 -8.94
C SER A 82 8.97 -2.09 -10.17
N PHE A 83 8.93 -0.77 -9.96
CA PHE A 83 9.03 0.20 -11.06
C PHE A 83 10.44 0.32 -11.61
N MET A 84 11.49 0.23 -10.77
CA MET A 84 12.88 0.24 -11.23
C MET A 84 13.25 -1.03 -12.01
N ASP A 85 12.68 -2.18 -11.67
CA ASP A 85 12.90 -3.43 -12.41
C ASP A 85 12.27 -3.43 -13.82
N LEU A 86 11.42 -2.44 -14.13
CA LEU A 86 10.78 -2.25 -15.45
C LEU A 86 11.56 -1.32 -16.39
N GLU A 87 12.55 -0.56 -15.88
CA GLU A 87 13.46 0.31 -16.67
C GLU A 87 14.68 -0.45 -17.22
#